data_AF-A0A1X7H5E9-F1
#
_entry.id   AF-A0A1X7H5E9-F1
#
_cell.length_a   1.000
_cell.length_b   1.000
_cell.length_c   1.000
_cell.angle_alpha   90.00
_cell.angle_beta   90.00
_cell.angle_gamma   90.00
#
_symmetry.space_group_name_H-M   'P 1'
#
loop_
_entity.id
_entity.type
_entity.pdbx_description
1 polymer ?
#
loop_
_entity_poly.entity_id
_entity_poly.type
_entity_poly.pdbx_seq_one_letter_code
_entity_poly.pdbx_strand_id
1 'polypeptide(L)'
;MSVQESKSRRFKQIRVILLIMLSLIIIEQIPLIQRITAISTSQVYVYVKYGNDLSFKEIEYVPQFGDYFVSYENKGGEKLSFIVSPHFNTYKSSFLNSRDLLRK
;
A
#
# COMPACT_ATOMS: atom_id res chain seq x y z
N MET A 1 36.70 -20.13 24.57
CA MET A 1 35.87 -18.97 24.17
C MET A 1 34.46 -19.50 23.92
N SER A 2 33.56 -19.33 24.88
CA SER A 2 32.46 -20.25 25.15
C SER A 2 31.17 -19.93 24.36
N VAL A 3 30.48 -21.01 23.97
CA VAL A 3 29.19 -21.08 23.24
C VAL A 3 28.09 -20.18 23.83
N GLN A 4 28.23 -19.78 25.10
CA GLN A 4 27.26 -18.97 25.84
C GLN A 4 27.20 -17.51 25.35
N GLU A 5 28.32 -16.92 24.91
CA GLU A 5 28.32 -15.54 24.36
C GLU A 5 27.61 -15.46 23.00
N SER A 6 27.73 -16.52 22.19
CA SER A 6 27.11 -16.60 20.86
C SER A 6 25.57 -16.59 20.94
N LYS A 7 24.99 -17.35 21.88
CA LYS A 7 23.53 -17.38 22.09
C LYS A 7 22.98 -16.00 22.50
N SER A 8 23.64 -15.32 23.42
CA SER A 8 23.23 -13.98 23.90
C SER A 8 23.21 -12.93 22.77
N ARG A 9 24.22 -12.94 21.88
CA ARG A 9 24.28 -12.04 20.71
C ARG A 9 23.14 -12.31 19.72
N ARG A 10 22.83 -13.58 19.43
CA ARG A 10 21.71 -13.95 18.55
C ARG A 10 20.35 -13.51 19.13
N PHE A 11 20.13 -13.68 20.44
CA PHE A 11 18.89 -13.20 21.08
C PHE A 11 18.74 -11.68 21.02
N LYS A 12 19.83 -10.92 21.20
CA LYS A 12 19.80 -9.46 21.02
C LYS A 12 19.47 -9.06 19.59
N GLN A 13 20.07 -9.73 18.59
CA GLN A 13 19.77 -9.48 17.17
C GLN A 13 18.31 -9.78 16.83
N ILE A 14 17.78 -10.93 17.29
CA ILE A 14 16.38 -11.30 17.09
C ILE A 14 15.47 -10.24 17.73
N ARG A 15 15.78 -9.78 18.95
CA ARG A 15 14.99 -8.75 19.64
C ARG A 15 14.97 -7.44 18.87
N VAL A 16 16.12 -7.02 18.31
CA VAL A 16 16.21 -5.81 17.48
C VAL A 16 15.40 -5.96 16.20
N ILE A 17 15.53 -7.09 15.48
CA ILE A 17 14.75 -7.36 14.27
C ILE A 17 13.24 -7.32 14.57
N LEU A 18 12.82 -7.92 15.68
CA LEU A 18 11.42 -7.99 16.09
C LEU A 18 10.88 -6.60 16.43
N LEU A 19 11.68 -5.76 17.11
CA LEU A 19 11.33 -4.37 17.35
C LEU A 19 11.19 -3.56 16.04
N ILE A 20 12.12 -3.75 15.09
CA ILE A 20 12.06 -3.09 13.78
C ILE A 20 10.79 -3.51 13.02
N MET A 21 10.51 -4.81 12.96
CA MET A 21 9.29 -5.36 12.33
C MET A 21 8.03 -4.76 12.97
N LEU A 22 7.98 -4.69 14.30
CA LEU A 22 6.84 -4.12 15.01
C LEU A 22 6.67 -2.63 14.70
N SER A 23 7.77 -1.87 14.67
CA SER A 23 7.73 -0.46 14.28
C SER A 23 7.20 -0.26 12.86
N LEU A 24 7.61 -1.09 11.89
CA LEU A 24 7.12 -1.03 10.52
C LEU A 24 5.59 -1.27 10.46
N ILE A 25 5.08 -2.25 11.20
CA ILE A 25 3.64 -2.55 11.26
C ILE A 25 2.86 -1.37 11.84
N ILE A 26 3.39 -0.69 12.87
CA ILE A 26 2.74 0.48 13.48
C ILE A 26 2.73 1.67 12.51
N ILE A 27 3.86 1.91 11.82
CA ILE A 27 4.00 3.01 10.88
C ILE A 27 3.03 2.85 9.69
N GLU A 28 2.79 1.63 9.22
CA GLU A 28 1.85 1.34 8.12
C GLU A 28 0.38 1.66 8.46
N GLN A 29 0.03 1.87 9.73
CA GLN A 29 -1.31 2.30 10.12
C GLN A 29 -1.56 3.79 9.89
N ILE A 30 -0.51 4.58 9.63
CA ILE A 30 -0.63 6.01 9.41
C ILE A 30 -1.14 6.25 7.98
N PRO A 31 -2.27 6.95 7.78
CA PRO A 31 -2.84 7.16 6.43
C PRO A 31 -1.88 7.81 5.44
N LEU A 32 -1.01 8.70 5.93
CA LEU A 32 0.03 9.33 5.12
C LEU A 32 1.03 8.30 4.57
N ILE A 33 1.41 7.32 5.39
CA ILE A 33 2.33 6.26 4.98
C ILE A 33 1.65 5.36 3.95
N GLN A 34 0.39 4.97 4.19
CA GLN A 34 -0.37 4.18 3.22
C GLN A 34 -0.48 4.87 1.86
N ARG A 35 -0.69 6.19 1.85
CA ARG A 35 -0.70 7.00 0.63
C ARG A 35 0.66 6.95 -0.08
N ILE A 36 1.76 7.13 0.66
CA ILE A 36 3.12 7.07 0.10
C ILE A 36 3.42 5.66 -0.44
N THR A 37 3.06 4.62 0.30
CA THR A 37 3.20 3.22 -0.12
C THR A 37 2.40 2.96 -1.39
N ALA A 38 1.16 3.44 -1.49
CA ALA A 38 0.32 3.30 -2.67
C ALA A 38 0.92 3.99 -3.91
N ILE A 39 1.41 5.24 -3.76
CA ILE A 39 2.11 5.95 -4.84
C ILE A 39 3.36 5.16 -5.26
N SER A 40 4.20 4.79 -4.31
CA SER A 40 5.51 4.18 -4.58
C SER A 40 5.36 2.83 -5.25
N THR A 41 4.48 1.98 -4.74
CA THR A 41 4.19 0.66 -5.33
C THR A 41 3.60 0.79 -6.74
N SER A 42 2.66 1.72 -6.93
CA SER A 42 2.09 2.02 -8.23
C SER A 42 3.15 2.54 -9.22
N GLN A 43 4.04 3.44 -8.79
CA GLN A 43 5.12 3.96 -9.62
C GLN A 43 6.10 2.86 -10.02
N VAL A 44 6.49 1.99 -9.10
CA VAL A 44 7.34 0.83 -9.40
C VAL A 44 6.66 -0.09 -10.39
N TYR A 45 5.37 -0.41 -10.19
CA TYR A 45 4.60 -1.25 -11.12
C TYR A 45 4.54 -0.63 -12.51
N VAL A 46 4.22 0.66 -12.60
CA VAL A 46 4.13 1.39 -13.85
C VAL A 46 5.49 1.45 -14.54
N TYR A 47 6.56 1.72 -13.81
CA TYR A 47 7.91 1.74 -14.35
C TYR A 47 8.34 0.37 -14.90
N VAL A 48 8.07 -0.70 -14.15
CA VAL A 48 8.42 -2.07 -14.57
C VAL A 48 7.61 -2.51 -15.79
N LYS A 49 6.32 -2.13 -15.87
CA LYS A 49 5.41 -2.60 -16.92
C LYS A 49 5.37 -1.72 -18.16
N TYR A 50 5.51 -0.40 -17.99
CA TYR A 50 5.32 0.61 -19.03
C TYR A 50 6.55 1.54 -19.18
N GLY A 51 7.62 1.34 -18.40
CA GLY A 51 8.81 2.18 -18.47
C GLY A 51 8.52 3.64 -18.10
N ASN A 52 8.96 4.56 -18.97
CA ASN A 52 8.80 6.02 -18.79
C ASN A 52 7.66 6.60 -19.65
N ASP A 53 6.79 5.76 -20.18
CA ASP A 53 5.73 6.20 -21.09
C ASP A 53 4.53 6.80 -20.34
N LEU A 54 4.39 6.48 -19.05
CA LEU A 54 3.32 6.96 -18.18
C LEU A 54 3.87 7.88 -17.09
N SER A 55 3.27 9.07 -16.98
CA SER A 55 3.58 10.06 -15.95
C SER A 55 2.50 10.08 -14.88
N PHE A 56 2.91 10.05 -13.61
CA PHE A 56 2.01 10.19 -12.48
C PHE A 56 1.26 11.53 -12.54
N LYS A 57 -0.05 11.52 -12.30
CA LYS A 57 -0.87 12.73 -12.24
C LYS A 57 -1.43 12.96 -10.85
N GLU A 58 -2.21 12.01 -10.36
CA GLU A 58 -2.94 12.19 -9.11
C GLU A 58 -3.19 10.87 -8.40
N ILE A 59 -3.48 10.99 -7.11
CA ILE A 59 -3.91 9.90 -6.25
C ILE A 59 -5.12 10.38 -5.44
N GLU A 60 -6.19 9.61 -5.51
CA GLU A 60 -7.42 9.85 -4.76
C GLU A 60 -7.68 8.69 -3.81
N TYR A 61 -7.93 8.99 -2.55
CA TYR A 61 -8.39 7.98 -1.60
C TYR A 61 -9.90 7.90 -1.66
N VAL A 62 -10.45 6.72 -1.94
CA VAL A 62 -11.89 6.49 -1.98
C VAL A 62 -12.30 5.76 -0.70
N PRO A 63 -12.85 6.46 0.30
CA PRO A 63 -13.09 5.88 1.62
C PRO A 63 -14.10 4.75 1.58
N GLN A 64 -14.99 4.71 0.58
CA GLN A 64 -16.04 3.72 0.42
C GLN A 64 -15.47 2.31 0.25
N PHE A 65 -14.37 2.18 -0.51
CA PHE A 65 -13.68 0.93 -0.77
C PHE A 65 -12.43 0.75 0.10
N GLY A 66 -11.92 1.84 0.68
CA GLY A 66 -10.64 1.81 1.39
C GLY A 66 -9.44 1.75 0.44
N ASP A 67 -9.66 2.08 -0.84
CA ASP A 67 -8.67 1.97 -1.90
C ASP A 67 -8.14 3.33 -2.32
N TYR A 68 -6.91 3.33 -2.85
CA TYR A 68 -6.31 4.46 -3.53
C TYR A 68 -6.43 4.28 -5.04
N PHE A 69 -7.00 5.27 -5.72
CA PHE A 69 -7.04 5.35 -7.17
C PHE A 69 -5.86 6.21 -7.62
N VAL A 70 -4.94 5.61 -8.38
CA VAL A 70 -3.74 6.27 -8.88
C VAL A 70 -3.86 6.46 -10.38
N SER A 71 -3.83 7.71 -10.83
CA SER A 71 -4.00 8.05 -12.25
C SER A 71 -2.67 8.46 -12.87
N TYR A 72 -2.42 7.92 -14.06
CA TYR A 72 -1.28 8.19 -14.92
C TYR A 72 -1.76 8.68 -16.27
N GLU A 73 -0.89 9.39 -16.99
CA GLU A 73 -1.16 9.86 -18.34
C GLU A 73 0.03 9.53 -19.22
N ASN A 74 -0.25 9.06 -20.44
CA ASN A 74 0.80 8.86 -21.42
C ASN A 74 1.12 10.16 -22.17
N LYS A 75 2.20 10.15 -22.96
CA LYS A 75 2.58 11.30 -23.80
C LYS A 75 1.52 11.70 -24.84
N GLY A 76 0.59 10.79 -25.17
CA GLY A 76 -0.54 11.02 -26.06
C GLY A 76 -1.79 11.58 -25.38
N GLY A 77 -1.76 11.79 -24.06
CA GLY A 77 -2.89 12.31 -23.29
C GLY A 77 -3.91 11.25 -22.84
N GLU A 78 -3.67 9.96 -23.11
CA GLU A 78 -4.52 8.89 -22.62
C GLU A 78 -4.28 8.66 -21.13
N LYS A 79 -5.38 8.59 -20.36
CA LYS A 79 -5.35 8.38 -18.91
C LYS A 79 -5.52 6.91 -18.56
N LEU A 80 -4.65 6.40 -17.70
CA LEU A 80 -4.73 5.08 -17.11
C LEU A 80 -4.83 5.20 -15.59
N SER A 81 -5.83 4.56 -15.00
CA SER A 81 -6.03 4.55 -13.55
C SER A 81 -5.85 3.14 -12.99
N PHE A 82 -5.15 3.05 -11.87
CA PHE A 82 -4.89 1.82 -11.13
C PHE A 82 -5.54 1.91 -9.75
N ILE A 83 -6.11 0.80 -9.29
CA ILE A 83 -6.64 0.66 -7.94
C ILE A 83 -5.57 -0.01 -7.09
N VAL A 84 -5.20 0.64 -5.99
CA VAL A 84 -4.24 0.15 -5.02
C VAL A 84 -4.95 -0.07 -3.69
N SER A 85 -5.11 -1.33 -3.32
CA SER A 85 -5.83 -1.75 -2.11
C SER A 85 -4.86 -2.03 -0.95
N PRO A 86 -4.80 -1.15 0.07
CA PRO A 86 -4.04 -1.42 1.29
C PRO A 86 -4.75 -2.51 2.12
N HIS A 87 -4.31 -3.76 1.99
CA HIS A 87 -4.98 -4.92 2.59
C HIS A 87 -4.78 -5.09 4.11
N PHE A 88 -4.45 -4.03 4.84
CA PHE A 88 -4.09 -4.10 6.26
C PHE A 88 -5.26 -3.93 7.24
N ASN A 89 -6.48 -3.67 6.76
CA ASN A 89 -7.66 -3.62 7.62
C ASN A 89 -8.87 -4.30 6.98
N THR A 90 -9.08 -5.57 7.33
CA THR A 90 -10.29 -6.33 6.98
C THR A 90 -11.46 -5.88 7.86
N TYR A 91 -11.91 -4.64 7.71
CA TYR A 91 -13.23 -4.21 8.22
C TYR A 91 -13.85 -3.22 7.27
N LYS A 92 -14.40 -3.72 6.15
CA LYS A 92 -15.49 -3.03 5.48
C LYS A 92 -16.37 -4.00 4.69
N SER A 93 -17.31 -4.62 5.40
CA SER A 93 -18.47 -5.25 4.80
C SER A 93 -19.27 -4.20 4.03
N SER A 94 -19.10 -4.14 2.71
CA SER A 94 -19.99 -3.40 1.82
C SER A 94 -21.04 -4.36 1.27
N PHE A 95 -22.15 -4.47 2.01
CA PHE A 95 -23.43 -4.89 1.45
C PHE A 95 -23.92 -3.76 0.53
N LEU A 96 -23.51 -3.79 -0.75
CA LEU A 96 -24.19 -3.02 -1.78
C LEU A 96 -25.35 -3.87 -2.30
N ASN A 97 -26.51 -3.68 -1.68
CA ASN A 97 -27.77 -4.24 -2.14
C ASN A 97 -28.17 -3.51 -3.43
N SER A 98 -28.09 -4.19 -4.58
CA SER A 98 -28.45 -3.68 -5.92
C SER A 98 -29.94 -3.33 -6.09
N ARG A 99 -30.72 -3.23 -5.01
CA ARG A 99 -32.16 -2.93 -5.02
C ARG A 99 -32.50 -1.43 -4.93
N ASP A 100 -31.55 -0.57 -4.59
CA ASP A 100 -31.82 0.88 -4.45
C ASP A 100 -31.61 1.70 -5.74
N LEU A 101 -31.15 1.07 -6.83
CA LEU A 101 -31.03 1.72 -8.16
C LEU A 101 -32.32 1.63 -9.01
N LEU A 102 -33.42 1.10 -8.46
CA LEU A 102 -34.69 0.92 -9.17
C LEU A 102 -35.89 1.60 -8.49
N ARG A 103 -35.67 2.59 -7.62
CA ARG A 103 -36.73 3.55 -7.27
C ARG A 103 -36.42 4.90 -7.89
N LYS A 104 -37.12 5.14 -9.00
CA LYS A 104 -37.49 6.45 -9.51
C LYS A 104 -38.11 7.32 -8.42
#